data_AF-A0A7K5USC0-F1
#
_entry.id   AF-A0A7K5USC0-F1
#
_cell.length_a   1.000
_cell.length_b   1.000
_cell.length_c   1.000
_cell.angle_alpha   90.00
_cell.angle_beta   90.00
_cell.angle_gamma   90.00
#
_symmetry.space_group_name_H-M   'P 1'
#
loop_
_entity.id
_entity.type
_entity.pdbx_description
1 polymer ?
#
loop_
_entity_poly.entity_id
_entity_poly.type
_entity_poly.pdbx_seq_one_letter_code
_entity_poly.pdbx_strand_id
1 'polypeptide(L)' 'HQGYVYTYRVSQTETGSWSAETAPGVQRRLFRKVHNLISAFQKPNQGIVTPLKHPVINHGKAEYSPGTGGVEGASS' A
#
# COMPACT_ATOMS: atom_id res chain seq x y z
N HIS A 1 11.30 -18.90 -13.77
CA HIS A 1 10.74 -18.53 -12.44
C HIS A 1 9.42 -19.26 -12.27
N GLN A 2 9.34 -20.12 -11.25
CA GLN A 2 8.11 -20.83 -10.90
C GLN A 2 7.08 -19.81 -10.36
N GLY A 3 5.82 -19.92 -10.78
CA GLY A 3 4.72 -18.95 -10.57
C GLY A 3 4.25 -18.81 -9.11
N TYR A 4 5.17 -18.61 -8.19
CA TYR A 4 4.88 -18.35 -6.79
C TYR A 4 4.51 -16.89 -6.56
N VAL A 5 3.60 -16.68 -5.61
CA VAL A 5 3.27 -15.36 -5.08
C VAL A 5 3.94 -15.21 -3.72
N TYR A 6 4.75 -14.17 -3.57
CA TYR A 6 5.39 -13.82 -2.31
C TYR A 6 4.55 -12.77 -1.58
N THR A 7 3.99 -13.15 -0.44
CA THR A 7 3.14 -12.29 0.36
C THR A 7 3.94 -11.64 1.50
N TYR A 8 3.84 -10.32 1.62
CA TYR A 8 4.46 -9.53 2.68
C TYR A 8 3.38 -8.84 3.50
N ARG A 9 3.52 -8.87 4.83
CA ARG A 9 2.59 -8.16 5.73
C ARG A 9 2.96 -6.69 5.79
N VAL A 10 2.00 -5.82 5.50
CA VAL A 10 2.14 -4.36 5.59
C VAL A 10 1.19 -3.87 6.68
N SER A 11 1.72 -3.08 7.61
CA SER A 11 0.95 -2.56 8.74
C SER A 11 1.37 -1.15 9.11
N GLN A 12 0.46 -0.44 9.76
CA GLN A 12 0.72 0.86 10.37
C GLN A 12 1.15 0.65 11.83
N THR A 13 2.19 1.37 12.24
CA THR A 13 2.62 1.44 13.64
C THR A 13 1.64 2.29 14.44
N GLU A 14 1.70 2.18 15.77
CA GLU A 14 0.93 3.03 16.69
C GLU A 14 1.14 4.53 16.43
N THR A 15 2.36 4.92 16.02
CA THR A 15 2.71 6.30 15.65
C THR A 15 2.28 6.71 14.23
N GLY A 16 1.49 5.89 13.54
CA GLY A 16 0.94 6.19 12.22
C GLY A 16 1.89 5.96 11.04
N SER A 17 3.08 5.38 11.26
CA SER A 17 4.03 5.08 10.18
C SER A 17 3.78 3.71 9.55
N TRP A 18 3.99 3.60 8.25
CA TRP A 18 3.86 2.36 7.50
C TRP A 18 5.16 1.56 7.49
N SER A 19 5.06 0.25 7.56
CA SER A 19 6.20 -0.66 7.43
C SER A 19 5.77 -2.02 6.89
N ALA A 20 6.73 -2.79 6.40
CA ALA A 20 6.51 -4.15 5.92
C ALA A 20 7.44 -5.13 6.65
N GLU A 21 6.93 -6.32 6.93
CA GLU A 21 7.74 -7.47 7.37
C GLU A 21 8.46 -8.05 6.15
N THR A 22 9.79 -7.98 6.15
CA THR A 22 10.66 -8.39 5.01
C THR A 22 11.62 -9.49 5.45
N ALA A 23 12.58 -9.87 4.60
CA ALA A 23 13.54 -10.92 4.92
C ALA A 23 14.23 -10.71 6.29
N PRO A 24 14.53 -11.79 7.04
CA PRO A 24 15.26 -11.70 8.30
C PRO A 24 16.59 -10.92 8.15
N GLY A 25 16.92 -10.11 9.15
CA GLY A 25 18.15 -9.30 9.15
C GLY A 25 18.06 -8.01 8.33
N VAL A 26 16.99 -7.78 7.57
CA VAL A 26 16.75 -6.49 6.91
C VAL A 26 16.21 -5.48 7.92
N GLN A 27 16.86 -4.31 8.00
CA GLN A 27 16.41 -3.25 8.90
C GLN A 27 15.01 -2.76 8.51
N ARG A 28 14.08 -2.78 9.47
CA ARG A 28 12.72 -2.27 9.29
C ARG A 28 12.76 -0.77 9.03
N ARG A 29 12.08 -0.34 7.97
CA ARG A 29 11.94 1.08 7.59
C ARG A 29 10.53 1.56 7.89
N LEU A 30 10.43 2.81 8.36
CA LEU A 30 9.18 3.50 8.64
C LEU A 30 8.91 4.55 7.57
N PHE A 31 7.71 4.54 7.01
CA PHE A 31 7.29 5.45 5.95
C PHE A 31 6.06 6.25 6.39
N ARG A 32 6.06 7.57 6.16
CA ARG A 32 4.90 8.42 6.48
C ARG A 32 3.65 8.12 5.66
N LYS A 33 3.81 7.61 4.43
CA LYS A 33 2.71 7.36 3.47
C LYS A 33 2.91 6.01 2.80
N VAL A 34 1.82 5.27 2.54
CA VAL A 34 1.90 3.92 1.94
C VAL A 34 2.53 3.95 0.54
N HIS A 35 2.31 5.01 -0.25
CA HIS A 35 2.94 5.12 -1.57
C HIS A 35 4.47 5.22 -1.48
N ASN A 36 5.02 5.86 -0.43
CA ASN A 36 6.47 5.94 -0.24
C ASN A 36 7.08 4.58 0.11
N LEU A 37 6.32 3.75 0.85
CA LEU A 37 6.68 2.35 1.09
C LEU A 37 6.74 1.59 -0.25
N ILE A 38 5.72 1.73 -1.10
CA ILE A 38 5.69 1.09 -2.42
C ILE A 38 6.89 1.54 -3.27
N SER A 39 7.13 2.85 -3.36
CA SER A 39 8.25 3.41 -4.14
C SER A 39 9.62 2.94 -3.64
N ALA A 40 9.80 2.74 -2.33
CA ALA A 40 11.04 2.19 -1.81
C ALA A 40 11.30 0.78 -2.36
N PHE A 41 10.28 -0.07 -2.37
CA PHE A 41 10.36 -1.45 -2.86
C PHE A 41 10.40 -1.59 -4.39
N GLN A 42 10.32 -0.49 -5.15
CA GLN A 42 10.64 -0.50 -6.58
C GLN A 42 12.15 -0.57 -6.84
N LYS A 43 12.98 -0.24 -5.84
CA LYS A 43 14.44 -0.30 -5.93
C LYS A 43 14.93 -1.73 -5.65
N PRO A 44 16.06 -2.15 -6.26
CA PRO A 44 16.67 -3.44 -5.96
C PRO A 44 17.20 -3.51 -4.51
N ASN A 45 17.37 -4.74 -4.02
CA ASN A 45 18.02 -5.04 -2.74
C ASN A 45 17.35 -4.39 -1.51
N GLN A 46 16.01 -4.33 -1.50
CA GLN A 46 15.24 -3.75 -0.39
C GLN A 46 14.60 -4.80 0.53
N GLY A 47 15.02 -6.06 0.46
CA GLY A 47 14.51 -7.13 1.34
C GLY A 47 13.26 -7.85 0.84
N ILE A 48 12.83 -7.60 -0.40
CA ILE A 48 11.82 -8.40 -1.11
C ILE A 48 12.46 -9.17 -2.28
N VAL A 49 11.83 -10.27 -2.69
CA VAL A 49 12.39 -11.20 -3.68
C VAL A 49 12.60 -10.55 -5.04
N THR A 50 11.64 -9.74 -5.50
CA THR A 50 11.72 -9.03 -6.79
C THR A 50 11.24 -7.59 -6.59
N PRO A 51 11.92 -6.58 -7.17
CA PRO A 51 11.46 -5.20 -7.11
C PRO A 51 10.06 -5.04 -7.72
N LEU A 52 9.25 -4.17 -7.13
CA LEU A 52 7.92 -3.86 -7.66
C LEU A 52 8.06 -3.08 -8.98
N LYS A 53 7.41 -3.55 -10.05
CA LYS A 53 7.50 -2.93 -11.39
C LYS A 53 6.14 -2.68 -12.05
N HIS A 54 5.25 -3.67 -12.01
CA HIS A 54 3.98 -3.63 -12.74
C HIS A 54 2.81 -3.66 -11.76
N PRO A 55 2.24 -2.50 -11.38
CA PRO A 55 1.10 -2.47 -10.49
C PRO A 55 -0.11 -3.11 -11.17
N VAL A 56 -0.79 -4.02 -10.47
CA VAL A 56 -2.07 -4.60 -10.91
C VAL A 56 -3.18 -3.76 -10.30
N ILE A 57 -3.82 -2.93 -11.11
CA ILE A 57 -4.88 -2.01 -10.67
C ILE A 57 -6.24 -2.71 -10.83
N ASN A 58 -7.05 -2.72 -9.77
CA ASN A 58 -8.43 -3.19 -9.86
C ASN A 58 -9.33 -2.03 -10.32
N HIS A 59 -9.69 -2.03 -11.60
CA HIS A 59 -10.54 -1.00 -12.20
C HIS A 59 -12.00 -1.06 -11.72
N GLY A 60 -12.47 -2.19 -11.18
CA GLY A 60 -13.84 -2.33 -10.68
C GLY A 60 -14.13 -1.63 -9.34
N LYS A 61 -13.09 -1.15 -8.64
CA LYS A 61 -13.23 -0.39 -7.38
C LYS A 61 -12.95 1.11 -7.55
N ALA A 62 -12.36 1.51 -8.67
CA ALA A 62 -12.03 2.92 -8.92
C ALA A 62 -13.29 3.80 -9.12
N GLU A 63 -14.44 3.20 -9.45
CA GLU A 63 -15.70 3.92 -9.73
C GLU A 63 -16.58 4.20 -8.50
N TYR A 64 -16.24 3.74 -7.29
CA TYR A 64 -17.01 4.11 -6.10
C TYR A 64 -16.64 5.53 -5.65
N SER A 65 -17.23 6.52 -6.33
CA SER A 65 -17.31 7.90 -5.87
C SER A 65 -18.19 7.90 -4.62
N PRO A 66 -17.71 8.31 -3.43
CA PRO A 66 -18.58 8.45 -2.28
C PRO A 66 -19.63 9.51 -2.65
N GLY A 67 -20.89 9.07 -2.71
CA GLY A 67 -22.01 9.91 -3.09
C GLY A 67 -22.04 11.20 -2.29
N THR A 68 -22.36 12.28 -2.98
CA THR A 68 -22.69 13.60 -2.44
C THR A 68 -23.73 13.43 -1.34
N GLY A 69 -23.28 13.48 -0.08
CA GLY A 69 -24.16 13.50 1.08
C GLY A 69 -24.79 14.89 1.23
N GLY A 70 -26.11 14.94 1.08
CA GLY A 70 -27.04 15.78 1.85
C GLY A 70 -26.81 17.29 1.83
N VAL A 71 -27.49 17.98 0.93
CA VAL A 71 -28.11 19.28 1.26
C VAL A 71 -29.55 19.26 0.75
N GLU A 72 -30.48 18.76 1.56
CA GLU A 72 -31.87 19.16 1.44
C GLU A 72 -32.20 19.92 2.72
N GLY A 73 -32.12 21.24 2.57
CA GLY A 73 -32.43 22.20 3.61
C GLY A 73 -33.90 22.11 3.99
N ALA A 74 -34.12 22.23 5.30
CA ALA A 74 -35.40 22.63 5.83
C ALA A 74 -35.88 23.92 5.17
N SER A 75 -37.10 23.92 4.64
CA SER A 75 -37.92 25.13 4.50
C SER A 75 -39.41 24.78 4.32
N SER A 76 -40.19 25.36 5.24
CA SER A 76 -41.64 25.63 5.24
C SER A 76 -42.61 24.50 5.54
#